data_AF-A0A950AFD7-F1
#
_entry.id   AF-A0A950AFD7-F1
#
_cell.length_a   1.000
_cell.length_b   1.000
_cell.length_c   1.000
_cell.angle_alpha   90.00
_cell.angle_beta   90.00
_cell.angle_gamma   90.00
#
_symmetry.space_group_name_H-M   'P 1'
#
loop_
_entity.id
_entity.type
_entity.pdbx_description
1 polymer ?
#
loop_
_entity_poly.entity_id
_entity_poly.type
_entity_poly.pdbx_seq_one_letter_code
_entity_poly.pdbx_strand_id
1 'polypeptide(L)'
;MNTNRNPVGWFEIYVQDIERARAFYQKTFEITLERLESPGLELWAFPMYQDSSGCTGAIVKMNGKDSGGGGTIVYFVCDDCSVEEARAAKNGGK
;
A
#
# COMPACT_ATOMS: atom_id res chain seq x y z
N MET A 1 -10.67 7.88 -28.26
CA MET A 1 -9.94 8.16 -27.01
C MET A 1 -8.63 7.42 -27.08
N ASN A 2 -7.50 8.07 -26.83
CA ASN A 2 -6.20 7.40 -26.82
C ASN A 2 -6.18 6.48 -25.58
N THR A 3 -6.33 5.17 -25.75
CA THR A 3 -6.61 4.21 -24.68
C THR A 3 -5.35 3.66 -24.01
N ASN A 4 -4.23 4.38 -24.07
CA ASN A 4 -2.98 3.96 -23.44
C ASN A 4 -2.99 4.31 -21.95
N ARG A 5 -3.69 3.49 -21.16
CA ARG A 5 -3.65 3.51 -19.69
C ARG A 5 -3.16 2.17 -19.16
N ASN A 6 -2.47 2.19 -18.02
CA ASN A 6 -2.15 0.96 -17.31
C ASN A 6 -3.46 0.23 -16.93
N PRO A 7 -3.57 -1.09 -17.17
CA PRO A 7 -4.76 -1.84 -16.80
C PRO A 7 -4.91 -2.01 -15.29
N VAL A 8 -3.81 -1.88 -14.54
CA VAL A 8 -3.80 -1.89 -13.07
C VAL A 8 -3.97 -0.45 -12.58
N GLY A 9 -5.14 -0.15 -11.98
CA GLY A 9 -5.48 1.18 -11.47
C GLY A 9 -5.66 1.26 -9.95
N TRP A 10 -5.82 0.12 -9.28
CA TRP A 10 -5.89 0.04 -7.82
C TRP A 10 -5.36 -1.31 -7.31
N PHE A 11 -4.70 -1.32 -6.16
CA PHE A 11 -4.34 -2.55 -5.45
C PHE A 11 -4.81 -2.52 -3.99
N GLU A 12 -4.99 -3.69 -3.40
CA GLU A 12 -5.28 -3.86 -1.98
C GLU A 12 -4.26 -4.78 -1.33
N ILE A 13 -3.74 -4.36 -0.18
CA ILE A 13 -2.89 -5.17 0.69
C ILE A 13 -3.72 -5.52 1.92
N TYR A 14 -4.17 -6.78 2.00
CA TYR A 14 -4.95 -7.23 3.15
C TYR A 14 -4.07 -7.41 4.39
N VAL A 15 -4.56 -6.91 5.53
CA VAL A 15 -3.84 -6.92 6.81
C VAL A 15 -4.78 -7.32 7.96
N GLN A 16 -4.30 -8.14 8.89
CA GLN A 16 -5.07 -8.45 10.12
C GLN A 16 -4.91 -7.36 11.19
N ASP A 17 -3.74 -6.72 11.24
CA ASP A 17 -3.43 -5.62 12.16
C ASP A 17 -3.16 -4.34 11.36
N ILE A 18 -4.20 -3.51 11.27
CA ILE A 18 -4.21 -2.27 10.50
C ILE A 18 -3.31 -1.19 11.10
N GLU A 19 -3.23 -1.11 12.43
CA GLU A 19 -2.42 -0.12 13.14
C GLU A 19 -0.93 -0.42 12.97
N ARG A 20 -0.56 -1.71 13.09
CA ARG A 20 0.80 -2.18 12.79
C ARG A 20 1.16 -1.93 11.33
N ALA A 21 0.27 -2.27 10.40
CA ALA A 21 0.51 -2.06 8.98
C ALA A 21 0.63 -0.57 8.62
N ARG A 22 -0.25 0.27 9.17
CA ARG A 22 -0.20 1.73 8.98
C ARG A 22 1.13 2.30 9.46
N ALA A 23 1.55 1.94 10.67
CA ALA A 23 2.83 2.37 11.21
C ALA A 23 4.02 1.88 10.37
N PHE A 24 3.98 0.66 9.85
CA PHE A 24 5.03 0.12 8.98
C PHE A 24 5.12 0.91 7.67
N TYR A 25 4.05 0.96 6.87
CA TYR A 25 4.08 1.57 5.54
C TYR A 25 4.38 3.08 5.59
N GLN A 26 3.80 3.80 6.56
CA GLN A 26 4.10 5.22 6.73
C GLN A 26 5.57 5.47 7.05
N LYS A 27 6.20 4.66 7.91
CA LYS A 27 7.60 4.84 8.28
C LYS A 27 8.58 4.33 7.23
N THR A 28 8.20 3.30 6.47
CA THR A 28 9.04 2.75 5.38
C THR A 28 9.14 3.74 4.22
N PHE A 29 8.02 4.35 3.83
CA PHE A 29 7.95 5.25 2.68
C PHE A 29 7.91 6.73 3.06
N GLU A 30 7.93 7.07 4.34
CA GLU A 30 7.82 8.45 4.86
C GLU A 30 6.57 9.18 4.32
N ILE A 31 5.46 8.45 4.25
CA ILE A 31 4.16 8.95 3.79
C ILE A 31 3.14 8.98 4.92
N THR A 32 2.03 9.67 4.67
CA THR A 32 0.81 9.56 5.47
C THR A 32 -0.19 8.71 4.69
N LEU A 33 -0.78 7.71 5.35
CA LEU A 33 -1.92 6.99 4.77
C LEU A 33 -3.21 7.72 5.15
N GLU A 34 -4.11 7.86 4.18
CA GLU A 34 -5.38 8.55 4.38
C GLU A 34 -6.51 7.54 4.60
N ARG A 35 -7.31 7.75 5.65
CA ARG A 35 -8.47 6.89 5.89
C ARG A 35 -9.52 7.17 4.82
N LEU A 36 -9.98 6.11 4.16
CA LEU A 36 -11.13 6.19 3.25
C LEU A 36 -12.36 5.62 3.95
N GLU A 37 -13.45 6.39 3.93
CA GLU A 37 -14.73 5.93 4.45
C GLU A 37 -15.29 4.86 3.53
N SER A 38 -15.46 3.64 4.06
CA SER A 38 -16.00 2.50 3.33
C SER A 38 -16.88 1.65 4.26
N PRO A 39 -18.14 1.34 3.87
CA PRO A 39 -19.03 0.53 4.70
C PRO A 39 -18.45 -0.87 4.95
N GLY A 40 -18.20 -1.20 6.22
CA GLY A 40 -17.77 -2.54 6.64
C GLY A 40 -16.32 -2.89 6.36
N LEU A 41 -15.51 -1.94 5.88
CA LEU A 41 -14.08 -2.12 5.61
C LEU A 41 -13.27 -1.04 6.31
N GLU A 42 -12.18 -1.43 6.96
CA GLU A 42 -11.20 -0.47 7.44
C GLU A 42 -10.08 -0.34 6.40
N LEU A 43 -9.98 0.83 5.78
CA LEU A 43 -9.19 1.05 4.59
C LEU A 43 -8.38 2.36 4.71
N TRP A 44 -7.08 2.25 4.44
CA TRP A 44 -6.13 3.36 4.51
C TRP A 44 -5.30 3.43 3.24
N ALA A 45 -5.50 4.49 2.46
CA ALA A 45 -4.95 4.65 1.12
C ALA A 45 -3.54 5.24 1.12
N PHE A 46 -2.71 4.75 0.20
CA PHE A 46 -1.46 5.39 -0.17
C PHE A 46 -1.75 6.73 -0.89
N PRO A 47 -0.87 7.74 -0.78
CA PRO A 47 -1.05 9.01 -1.47
C PRO A 47 -1.31 8.83 -2.98
N MET A 48 -2.21 9.64 -3.51
CA MET A 48 -2.54 9.66 -4.94
C MET A 48 -2.23 11.04 -5.52
N TYR A 49 -1.41 11.07 -6.56
CA TYR A 49 -1.00 12.30 -7.24
C TYR A 49 -1.60 12.31 -8.65
N GLN A 50 -2.41 13.32 -8.96
CA GLN A 50 -3.22 13.40 -10.18
C GLN A 50 -2.39 13.29 -11.48
N ASP A 51 -1.18 13.84 -11.47
CA ASP A 51 -0.30 13.89 -12.66
C ASP A 51 0.89 12.92 -12.57
N SER A 52 0.84 11.96 -11.64
CA SER A 52 1.90 10.95 -11.49
C SER A 52 1.55 9.64 -12.21
N SER A 53 2.57 8.99 -12.77
CA SER A 53 2.43 7.67 -13.37
C SER A 53 2.32 6.58 -12.31
N GLY A 54 1.53 5.54 -12.59
CA GLY A 54 1.48 4.33 -11.77
C GLY A 54 0.07 4.05 -11.26
N CYS A 55 0.02 3.31 -10.16
CA CYS A 55 -1.20 2.86 -9.51
C CYS A 55 -1.06 3.15 -8.01
N THR A 56 -2.12 3.65 -7.38
CA THR A 56 -2.21 3.72 -5.91
C THR A 56 -3.02 2.54 -5.37
N GLY A 57 -3.16 2.44 -4.06
CA GLY A 57 -3.88 1.37 -3.41
C GLY A 57 -4.14 1.67 -1.94
N ALA A 58 -4.48 0.64 -1.19
CA ALA A 58 -4.67 0.75 0.26
C ALA A 58 -4.24 -0.50 1.02
N ILE A 59 -3.95 -0.31 2.30
CA ILE A 59 -4.03 -1.39 3.27
C ILE A 59 -5.47 -1.57 3.72
N VAL A 60 -5.93 -2.82 3.78
CA VAL A 60 -7.34 -3.15 4.03
C VAL A 60 -7.45 -4.22 5.10
N LYS A 61 -8.25 -3.96 6.13
CA LYS A 61 -8.65 -4.99 7.10
C LYS A 61 -10.07 -5.45 6.77
N MET A 62 -10.20 -6.71 6.36
CA MET A 62 -11.46 -7.34 5.96
C MET A 62 -11.56 -8.74 6.57
N ASN A 63 -12.72 -9.04 7.18
CA ASN A 63 -12.99 -10.37 7.72
C ASN A 63 -12.93 -11.43 6.61
N GLY A 64 -12.23 -12.54 6.86
CA GLY A 64 -12.07 -13.63 5.89
C GLY A 64 -11.00 -13.39 4.81
N LYS A 65 -10.22 -12.30 4.91
CA LYS A 65 -8.98 -12.12 4.15
C LYS A 65 -7.78 -12.04 5.07
N ASP A 66 -6.78 -12.87 4.78
CA ASP A 66 -5.54 -12.89 5.53
C ASP A 66 -4.44 -12.07 4.85
N SER A 67 -3.57 -11.43 5.64
CA SER A 67 -2.25 -11.04 5.16
C SER A 67 -1.39 -12.26 4.87
N GLY A 68 -0.49 -12.11 3.90
CA GLY A 68 0.49 -13.14 3.57
C GLY A 68 0.05 -14.04 2.41
N GLY A 69 0.45 -15.32 2.48
CA GLY A 69 0.44 -16.26 1.37
C GLY A 69 -0.90 -16.36 0.64
N GLY A 70 -0.99 -15.74 -0.53
CA GLY A 70 -2.25 -15.62 -1.28
C GLY A 70 -2.19 -14.91 -2.64
N GLY A 71 -1.07 -14.27 -3.03
CA GLY A 71 -0.76 -14.07 -4.46
C GLY A 71 -0.76 -12.66 -5.05
N THR A 72 -0.52 -11.59 -4.26
CA THR A 72 -0.25 -10.26 -4.84
C THR A 72 1.12 -9.75 -4.39
N ILE A 73 2.06 -9.65 -5.32
CA ILE A 73 3.33 -8.94 -5.13
C ILE A 73 3.14 -7.54 -5.69
N VAL A 74 3.37 -6.53 -4.84
CA VAL A 74 3.33 -5.12 -5.22
C VAL A 74 4.75 -4.61 -5.33
N TYR A 75 5.07 -3.95 -6.45
CA TYR A 75 6.34 -3.27 -6.65
C TYR A 75 6.16 -1.79 -6.33
N PHE A 76 6.87 -1.32 -5.31
CA PHE A 76 6.91 0.09 -4.95
C PHE A 76 8.02 0.80 -5.72
N VAL A 77 7.75 2.03 -6.16
CA VAL A 77 8.73 2.88 -6.83
C VAL A 77 9.50 3.66 -5.77
N CYS A 78 10.82 3.70 -5.89
CA CYS A 78 11.72 4.49 -5.06
C CYS A 78 12.94 4.91 -5.89
N ASP A 79 13.63 5.95 -5.44
CA ASP A 79 14.84 6.44 -6.12
C ASP A 79 16.06 5.55 -5.81
N ASP A 80 16.14 5.01 -4.59
CA ASP A 80 17.21 4.10 -4.15
C ASP A 80 16.65 3.05 -3.18
N CYS A 81 16.42 1.84 -3.68
CA CYS A 81 15.85 0.73 -2.90
C CYS A 81 16.56 0.46 -1.57
N SER A 82 17.86 0.77 -1.45
CA SER A 82 18.61 0.53 -0.21
C SER A 82 18.11 1.38 0.96
N VAL A 83 17.54 2.55 0.67
CA VAL A 83 16.97 3.46 1.67
C VAL A 83 15.68 2.89 2.24
N GLU A 84 14.73 2.52 1.38
CA GLU A 84 13.46 1.91 1.78
C GLU A 84 13.67 0.53 2.41
N GLU A 85 14.62 -0.26 1.91
CA GLU A 85 14.98 -1.55 2.50
C GLU A 85 15.47 -1.39 3.95
N ALA A 86 16.39 -0.45 4.19
CA ALA A 86 16.90 -0.17 5.54
C ALA A 86 15.78 0.29 6.48
N ARG A 87 14.86 1.13 5.99
CA ARG A 87 13.67 1.55 6.76
C ARG A 87 12.72 0.39 7.01
N ALA A 88 12.47 -0.46 6.02
CA ALA A 88 11.61 -1.62 6.15
C ALA A 88 12.16 -2.55 7.24
N ALA A 89 13.45 -2.89 7.20
CA ALA A 89 14.11 -3.71 8.23
C ALA A 89 13.98 -3.08 9.63
N LYS A 90 14.25 -1.77 9.76
CA LYS A 90 14.10 -1.02 11.02
C LYS A 90 12.67 -1.03 11.57
N ASN A 91 11.67 -1.10 10.70
CA ASN A 91 10.25 -1.08 11.06
C ASN A 91 9.61 -2.48 11.13
N GLY A 92 10.41 -3.55 11.11
CA GLY A 92 9.93 -4.93 11.31
C GLY A 92 9.59 -5.70 10.04
N GLY A 93 10.02 -5.21 8.87
CA GLY A 93 10.08 -5.98 7.62
C GLY A 93 11.11 -7.12 7.71
N LYS A 94 10.93 -8.16 6.90
CA LYS A 94 11.76 -9.37 6.88
C LYS A 94 12.04 -9.81 5.46
#